data_AF-A0A068NPS9-F1
#
_entry.id   AF-A0A068NPS9-F1
#
_cell.length_a   1.000
_cell.length_b   1.000
_cell.length_c   1.000
_cell.angle_alpha   90.00
_cell.angle_beta   90.00
_cell.angle_gamma   90.00
#
_symmetry.space_group_name_H-M   'P 1'
#
loop_
_entity.id
_entity.type
_entity.pdbx_description
1 polymer ?
#
loop_
_entity_poly.entity_id
_entity_poly.type
_entity_poly.pdbx_seq_one_letter_code
_entity_poly.pdbx_strand_id
1 'polypeptide(L)' 'MESGAAPVRLFVVDAKDEEAKRFYEKFDMIPSTVNPLRLFLSYKTVRDLFAEA' A
#
# COMPACT_ATOMS: atom_id res chain seq x y z
N MET A 1 18.71 17.11 16.89
CA MET A 1 17.79 16.05 16.47
C MET A 1 18.12 15.76 15.02
N GLU A 2 18.73 14.63 14.70
CA GLU A 2 18.98 14.27 13.30
C GLU A 2 17.64 13.90 12.65
N SER A 3 17.12 14.78 11.79
CA SER A 3 16.02 14.44 10.89
C SER A 3 16.55 13.56 9.76
N GLY A 4 16.76 12.29 10.05
CA GLY A 4 16.93 11.25 9.02
C GLY A 4 15.58 10.83 8.45
N ALA A 5 15.54 10.39 7.20
CA ALA A 5 14.33 9.82 6.60
C ALA A 5 13.82 8.65 7.46
N ALA A 6 12.59 8.77 7.98
CA ALA A 6 11.96 7.67 8.70
C ALA A 6 11.75 6.49 7.72
N PRO A 7 11.98 5.23 8.15
CA PRO A 7 11.75 4.08 7.29
C PRO A 7 10.26 3.97 6.94
N VAL A 8 9.95 4.04 5.64
CA VAL A 8 8.60 3.84 5.13
C VAL A 8 8.29 2.35 5.11
N ARG A 9 7.18 1.96 5.75
CA ARG A 9 6.69 0.57 5.77
C ARG A 9 5.45 0.46 4.89
N LEU A 10 5.52 -0.39 3.86
CA LEU A 10 4.46 -0.60 2.88
C LEU A 10 4.30 -2.09 2.61
N PHE A 11 3.07 -2.53 2.40
CA PHE A 11 2.81 -3.79 1.70
C PHE A 11 2.81 -3.50 0.20
N VAL A 12 3.49 -4.35 -0.56
CA VAL A 12 3.61 -4.22 -2.03
C VAL A 12 3.00 -5.46 -2.66
N VAL A 13 2.13 -5.26 -3.64
CA VAL A 13 1.53 -6.34 -4.42
C VAL A 13 1.71 -6.03 -5.90
N ASP A 14 2.23 -7.00 -6.65
CA ASP A 14 2.23 -6.98 -8.11
C ASP A 14 1.01 -7.77 -8.60
N ALA A 15 0.00 -7.06 -9.11
CA ALA A 15 -1.20 -7.64 -9.69
C ALA A 15 -0.88 -8.34 -11.02
N LYS A 16 -1.47 -9.52 -11.24
CA LYS A 16 -1.28 -10.29 -12.49
C LYS A 16 -1.93 -9.64 -13.72
N ASP A 17 -3.00 -8.88 -13.53
CA ASP A 17 -3.81 -8.24 -14.58
C ASP A 17 -4.65 -7.09 -14.01
N GLU A 18 -5.36 -6.38 -14.89
CA GLU A 18 -6.24 -5.26 -14.50
C GLU A 18 -7.43 -5.71 -13.62
N GLU A 19 -7.86 -6.96 -13.71
CA GLU A 19 -8.93 -7.48 -12.85
C GLU A 19 -8.43 -7.63 -11.40
N ALA A 20 -7.25 -8.22 -11.22
CA ALA A 20 -6.58 -8.33 -9.94
C ALA A 20 -6.27 -6.95 -9.34
N LYS A 21 -5.83 -5.99 -10.16
CA LYS A 21 -5.62 -4.60 -9.71
C LYS A 21 -6.91 -4.01 -9.13
N ARG A 22 -8.03 -4.09 -9.85
CA ARG A 22 -9.35 -3.60 -9.37
C ARG A 22 -9.81 -4.29 -8.10
N PHE A 23 -9.41 -5.54 -7.87
CA PHE A 23 -9.68 -6.23 -6.60
C PHE A 23 -8.91 -5.56 -5.45
N TYR A 24 -7.61 -5.29 -5.62
CA TYR A 24 -6.78 -4.67 -4.59
C TYR A 24 -7.14 -3.21 -4.30
N GLU A 25 -7.56 -2.44 -5.30
CA GLU A 25 -8.02 -1.05 -5.13
C GLU A 25 -9.21 -0.92 -4.16
N LYS A 26 -10.00 -2.00 -3.96
CA LYS A 26 -11.11 -2.02 -2.97
C LYS A 26 -10.63 -1.94 -1.52
N PHE A 27 -9.36 -2.21 -1.27
CA PHE A 27 -8.74 -2.24 0.06
C PHE A 27 -7.78 -1.06 0.27
N ASP A 28 -8.05 0.08 -0.38
CA ASP A 28 -7.23 1.31 -0.32
C ASP A 28 -5.78 1.13 -0.81
N MET A 29 -5.51 0.07 -1.58
CA MET A 29 -4.21 -0.07 -2.22
C MET A 29 -4.08 0.91 -3.38
N ILE A 30 -2.99 1.68 -3.40
CA ILE A 30 -2.76 2.73 -4.38
C ILE A 30 -1.79 2.22 -5.46
N PRO A 31 -2.13 2.32 -6.76
CA PRO A 31 -1.24 1.89 -7.83
C PRO A 31 -0.02 2.82 -7.98
N SER A 32 1.10 2.26 -8.42
CA SER A 32 2.30 3.02 -8.79
C SER A 32 2.05 3.86 -10.03
N THR A 33 2.62 5.07 -10.03
CA THR A 33 2.65 5.93 -11.22
C THR A 33 3.57 5.40 -12.33
N VAL A 34 4.49 4.48 -12.01
CA VAL A 34 5.44 3.89 -12.98
C VAL A 34 4.93 2.57 -13.52
N ASN A 35 4.37 1.71 -12.67
CA ASN A 35 3.75 0.44 -13.06
C ASN A 35 2.36 0.33 -12.40
N PRO A 36 1.27 0.60 -13.12
CA PRO A 36 -0.07 0.57 -12.56
C PRO A 36 -0.50 -0.79 -11.96
N LEU A 37 0.16 -1.89 -12.32
CA LEU A 37 -0.09 -3.21 -11.74
C LEU A 37 0.64 -3.44 -10.41
N ARG A 38 1.56 -2.56 -10.02
CA ARG A 38 2.17 -2.56 -8.69
C ARG A 38 1.37 -1.65 -7.77
N LEU A 39 0.81 -2.19 -6.70
CA LEU A 39 0.04 -1.44 -5.72
C LEU A 39 0.71 -1.45 -4.34
N PHE A 40 0.41 -0.40 -3.57
CA PHE A 40 0.97 -0.16 -2.25
C PHE A 40 -0.13 0.04 -1.21
N LEU A 41 0.02 -0.56 -0.03
CA LEU A 41 -0.79 -0.24 1.16
C LEU A 41 0.11 0.25 2.29
N SER A 42 -0.24 1.39 2.87
CA SER A 42 0.55 1.98 3.96
C SER A 42 0.42 1.17 5.24
N TYR A 43 1.54 0.95 5.95
CA TYR A 43 1.50 0.29 7.26
C TYR A 43 0.69 1.08 8.29
N LYS A 44 0.63 2.42 8.15
CA LYS A 44 -0.25 3.27 8.97
C LYS A 44 -1.71 2.82 8.81
N THR A 45 -2.18 2.63 7.57
CA THR A 45 -3.53 2.16 7.27
C THR A 45 -3.82 0.83 7.96
N VAL A 46 -2.89 -0.13 7.89
CA VAL A 46 -3.04 -1.44 8.54
C VAL A 46 -3.08 -1.32 10.06
N ARG A 47 -2.20 -0.52 10.66
CA ARG A 47 -2.20 -0.30 12.12
C ARG A 47 -3.51 0.29 12.60
N ASP A 48 -4.03 1.29 11.88
CA ASP A 48 -5.25 1.99 12.25
C ASP A 48 -6.47 1.04 12.21
N LEU A 49 -6.49 0.03 11.31
CA LEU A 49 -7.54 -1.01 11.28
C LEU A 49 -7.58 -1.91 12.53
N PHE A 50 -6.45 -2.13 13.20
CA PHE A 50 -6.35 -3.00 14.37
C PHE A 50 -6.23 -2.23 15.69
N ALA A 51 -6.18 -0.90 15.66
CA ALA A 51 -5.98 -0.07 16.86
C ALA A 51 -7.24 0.03 17.75
N GLU A 52 -8.41 -0.34 17.25
CA GLU A 52 -9.69 -0.32 17.98
C GLU A 52 -10.12 -1.70 18.51
N ALA A 53 -9.25 -2.72 18.45
CA ALA A 53 -9.51 -4.08 18.93
C ALA A 53 -8.96 -4.33 20.35
#